data_AF-A0A9D2JYT2-F1
#
_entry.id   AF-A0A9D2JYT2-F1
#
_cell.length_a   1.000
_cell.length_b   1.000
_cell.length_c   1.000
_cell.angle_alpha   90.00
_cell.angle_beta   90.00
_cell.angle_gamma   90.00
#
_symmetry.space_group_name_H-M   'P 1'
#
loop_
_entity.id
_entity.type
_entity.pdbx_description
1 polymer ?
#
loop_
_entity_poly.entity_id
_entity_poly.type
_entity_poly.pdbx_seq_one_letter_code
_entity_poly.pdbx_strand_id
1 'polypeptide(L)'
;MSHSEKQRGTRAARIVRTAGYWLVSLTWGSIMTLLGAVIALALLLTGHRPGRLGPNVYFEVGRGWGGMEYGAFFFVERNAARETILHEAGHGIQNLLLGPLMPFVVCIPSALRYWMRRCSTFRGKKIFSGVLFAFAAAVGAALCGAAVCLSGSGAFGFLLGAGIFFLLYGAALAAWMFGVELPKYREGSYVPYDAIWFEGSATRLGVKYYG
;
A
#
# COMPACT_ATOMS: atom_id res chain seq x y z
N MET A 1 26.33 33.29 15.43
CA MET A 1 25.87 32.56 14.21
C MET A 1 25.07 33.50 13.34
N SER A 2 25.51 33.73 12.11
CA SER A 2 24.82 34.62 11.17
C SER A 2 23.54 33.95 10.63
N HIS A 3 22.62 34.77 10.09
CA HIS A 3 21.39 34.28 9.47
C HIS A 3 21.66 33.34 8.28
N SER A 4 22.80 33.49 7.60
CA SER A 4 23.20 32.64 6.47
C SER A 4 23.71 31.26 6.90
N GLU A 5 24.36 31.17 8.07
CA GLU A 5 24.83 29.90 8.66
C GLU A 5 23.66 29.05 9.14
N LYS A 6 22.65 29.66 9.78
CA LYS A 6 21.41 28.97 10.17
C LYS A 6 20.67 28.44 8.94
N GLN A 7 20.55 29.23 7.87
CA GLN A 7 19.92 28.78 6.62
C GLN A 7 20.71 27.65 5.94
N ARG A 8 22.05 27.72 5.88
CA ARG A 8 22.87 26.60 5.36
C ARG A 8 22.71 25.32 6.18
N GLY A 9 22.72 25.41 7.52
CA GLY A 9 22.50 24.27 8.42
C GLY A 9 21.14 23.60 8.17
N THR A 10 20.07 24.38 8.02
CA THR A 10 18.73 23.83 7.72
C THR A 10 18.63 23.19 6.33
N ARG A 11 19.38 23.69 5.34
CA ARG A 11 19.41 23.14 3.99
C ARG A 11 20.17 21.82 3.94
N ALA A 12 21.33 21.74 4.59
CA ALA A 12 22.12 20.52 4.67
C ALA A 12 21.34 19.40 5.38
N ALA A 13 20.71 19.69 6.52
CA ALA A 13 19.88 18.71 7.24
C ALA A 13 18.71 18.20 6.38
N ARG A 14 18.07 19.07 5.59
CA ARG A 14 17.01 18.68 4.65
C ARG A 14 17.53 17.75 3.57
N ILE A 15 18.70 18.06 2.99
CA ILE A 15 19.33 17.23 1.95
C ILE A 15 19.65 15.85 2.50
N VAL A 16 20.29 15.76 3.68
CA VAL A 16 20.63 14.49 4.33
C VAL A 16 19.38 13.66 4.60
N ARG A 17 18.33 14.28 5.14
CA ARG A 17 17.05 13.59 5.40
C ARG A 17 16.42 13.06 4.12
N THR A 18 16.41 13.85 3.06
CA THR A 18 15.87 13.43 1.76
C THR A 18 16.71 12.31 1.16
N ALA A 19 18.04 12.41 1.19
CA ALA A 19 18.93 11.38 0.68
C ALA A 19 18.77 10.06 1.44
N GLY A 20 18.71 10.13 2.78
CA GLY A 20 18.46 8.95 3.63
C GLY A 20 17.12 8.30 3.36
N TYR A 21 16.05 9.11 3.23
CA TYR A 21 14.72 8.62 2.85
C TYR A 21 14.78 7.84 1.52
N TRP A 22 15.34 8.45 0.47
CA TRP A 22 15.41 7.82 -0.85
C TRP A 22 16.32 6.59 -0.87
N LEU A 23 17.41 6.58 -0.11
CA LEU A 23 18.28 5.42 0.01
C LEU A 23 17.53 4.22 0.59
N VAL A 24 16.77 4.42 1.68
CA VAL A 24 15.98 3.35 2.30
C VAL A 24 14.82 2.95 1.39
N SER A 25 14.12 3.90 0.76
CA SER A 25 13.05 3.60 -0.19
C SER A 25 13.52 2.81 -1.41
N LEU A 26 14.73 3.04 -1.92
CA LEU A 26 15.26 2.34 -3.10
C LEU A 26 15.91 0.99 -2.77
N THR A 27 16.26 0.74 -1.51
CA THR A 27 16.91 -0.52 -1.08
C THR A 27 15.93 -1.43 -0.35
N TRP A 28 15.33 -0.94 0.72
CA TRP A 28 14.42 -1.68 1.59
C TRP A 28 12.96 -1.55 1.14
N GLY A 29 12.50 -0.34 0.85
CA GLY A 29 11.14 -0.06 0.36
C GLY A 29 10.97 -0.20 -1.15
N SER A 30 11.84 -0.97 -1.80
CA SER A 30 12.09 -0.90 -3.24
C SER A 30 10.89 -1.37 -4.07
N ILE A 31 10.21 -2.44 -3.65
CA ILE A 31 9.06 -3.01 -4.37
C ILE A 31 7.99 -1.95 -4.61
N MET A 32 7.52 -1.29 -3.54
CA MET A 32 6.49 -0.26 -3.67
C MET A 32 7.02 0.97 -4.41
N THR A 33 8.25 1.40 -4.10
CA THR A 33 8.87 2.59 -4.71
C THR A 33 9.02 2.44 -6.23
N LEU A 34 9.40 1.26 -6.72
CA LEU A 34 9.54 1.00 -8.16
C LEU A 34 8.18 0.97 -8.86
N LEU A 35 7.16 0.36 -8.25
CA LEU A 35 5.78 0.43 -8.77
C LEU A 35 5.29 1.89 -8.84
N GLY A 36 5.54 2.67 -7.80
CA GLY A 36 5.25 4.10 -7.77
C GLY A 36 6.00 4.87 -8.84
N ALA A 37 7.26 4.56 -9.09
CA ALA A 37 8.06 5.20 -10.13
C ALA A 37 7.49 4.95 -11.54
N VAL A 38 6.99 3.75 -11.82
CA VAL A 38 6.32 3.42 -13.10
C VAL A 38 5.05 4.26 -13.28
N ILE A 39 4.20 4.34 -12.24
CA ILE A 39 2.97 5.15 -12.29
C ILE A 39 3.31 6.64 -12.43
N ALA A 40 4.29 7.13 -11.67
CA ALA A 40 4.76 8.51 -11.72
C ALA A 40 5.30 8.86 -13.13
N LEU A 41 6.07 7.96 -13.75
CA LEU A 41 6.55 8.15 -15.12
C LEU A 41 5.39 8.25 -16.12
N ALA A 42 4.39 7.37 -16.04
CA ALA A 42 3.20 7.43 -16.88
C ALA A 42 2.43 8.76 -16.69
N LEU A 43 2.31 9.24 -15.46
CA LEU A 43 1.67 10.52 -15.16
C LEU A 43 2.48 11.71 -15.69
N LEU A 44 3.80 11.69 -15.60
CA LEU A 44 4.67 12.71 -16.20
C LEU A 44 4.52 12.74 -17.73
N LEU A 45 4.51 11.57 -18.37
CA LEU A 45 4.33 11.44 -19.83
C LEU A 45 2.96 11.94 -20.31
N THR A 46 1.94 11.89 -19.44
CA THR A 46 0.59 12.40 -19.72
C THR A 46 0.38 13.85 -19.27
N GLY A 47 1.45 14.56 -18.90
CA GLY A 47 1.43 15.99 -18.58
C GLY A 47 0.99 16.35 -17.16
N HIS A 48 0.86 15.36 -16.27
CA HIS A 48 0.57 15.63 -14.86
C HIS A 48 1.82 16.18 -14.16
N ARG A 49 1.61 17.14 -13.24
CA ARG A 49 2.69 17.79 -12.52
C ARG A 49 2.86 17.19 -11.13
N PRO A 50 4.09 16.84 -10.72
CA PRO A 50 4.35 16.35 -9.38
C PRO A 50 4.31 17.49 -8.35
N GLY A 51 3.70 17.22 -7.21
CA GLY A 51 3.89 17.96 -5.96
C GLY A 51 4.97 17.33 -5.08
N ARG A 52 5.33 18.01 -3.99
CA ARG A 52 6.27 17.50 -2.98
C ARG A 52 5.71 17.66 -1.57
N LEU A 53 5.85 16.62 -0.76
CA LEU A 53 5.61 16.66 0.68
C LEU A 53 6.81 16.04 1.41
N GLY A 54 7.66 16.90 1.97
CA GLY A 54 8.95 16.45 2.51
C GLY A 54 9.81 15.80 1.42
N PRO A 55 10.29 14.56 1.62
CA PRO A 55 11.05 13.82 0.61
C PRO A 55 10.17 13.09 -0.42
N ASN A 56 8.86 12.93 -0.14
CA ASN A 56 7.91 12.25 -1.02
C ASN A 56 7.59 13.10 -2.26
N VAL A 57 7.30 12.41 -3.36
CA VAL A 57 6.77 12.99 -4.59
C VAL A 57 5.32 12.53 -4.73
N TYR A 58 4.40 13.43 -5.05
CA TYR A 58 3.00 13.05 -5.23
C TYR A 58 2.37 13.62 -6.48
N PHE A 59 1.28 13.02 -6.93
CA PHE A 59 0.50 13.52 -8.06
C PHE A 59 -0.97 13.58 -7.69
N GLU A 60 -1.65 14.60 -8.21
CA GLU A 60 -3.09 14.76 -8.10
C GLU A 60 -3.78 14.30 -9.39
N VAL A 61 -4.57 13.23 -9.32
CA VAL A 61 -5.19 12.59 -10.48
C VAL A 61 -6.58 12.05 -10.15
N GLY A 62 -7.53 12.22 -11.07
CA GLY A 62 -8.90 11.74 -10.89
C GLY A 62 -9.68 12.44 -9.76
N ARG A 63 -10.84 11.89 -9.41
CA ARG A 63 -11.76 12.37 -8.37
C ARG A 63 -12.52 11.20 -7.73
N GLY A 64 -12.86 11.30 -6.45
CA GLY A 64 -13.77 10.40 -5.72
C GLY A 64 -13.16 9.06 -5.27
N TRP A 65 -11.84 9.00 -5.08
CA TRP A 65 -11.14 7.75 -4.72
C TRP A 65 -10.13 7.90 -3.57
N GLY A 66 -9.91 9.11 -3.05
CA GLY A 66 -9.01 9.38 -1.94
C GLY A 66 -7.55 9.41 -2.39
N GLY A 67 -6.81 8.34 -2.11
CA GLY A 67 -5.40 8.25 -2.43
C GLY A 67 -4.85 6.82 -2.34
N MET A 68 -3.61 6.68 -2.78
CA MET A 68 -2.83 5.45 -2.67
C MET A 68 -1.33 5.75 -2.64
N GLU A 69 -0.62 5.04 -1.77
CA GLU A 69 0.82 5.16 -1.61
C GLU A 69 1.59 3.99 -2.23
N TYR A 70 2.75 4.31 -2.82
CA TYR A 70 3.66 3.42 -3.52
C TYR A 70 5.12 3.79 -3.20
N GLY A 71 5.50 3.67 -1.94
CA GLY A 71 6.81 4.01 -1.41
C GLY A 71 7.12 5.50 -1.40
N ALA A 72 8.14 5.89 -2.16
CA ALA A 72 8.53 7.29 -2.30
C ALA A 72 7.53 8.16 -3.08
N PHE A 73 6.57 7.51 -3.72
CA PHE A 73 5.53 8.13 -4.54
C PHE A 73 4.16 7.87 -3.95
N PHE A 74 3.29 8.87 -3.95
CA PHE A 74 1.87 8.63 -3.67
C PHE A 74 0.98 9.44 -4.61
N PHE A 75 -0.26 9.00 -4.74
CA PHE A 75 -1.21 9.52 -5.70
C PHE A 75 -2.49 9.82 -4.95
N VAL A 76 -3.05 11.00 -5.17
CA VAL A 76 -4.29 11.43 -4.52
C VAL A 76 -5.24 11.99 -5.54
N GLU A 77 -6.52 12.07 -5.19
CA GLU A 77 -7.50 12.78 -5.98
C GLU A 77 -7.19 14.28 -6.09
N ARG A 78 -7.72 14.92 -7.13
CA ARG A 78 -7.53 16.37 -7.31
C ARG A 78 -8.14 17.17 -6.17
N ASN A 79 -7.38 18.14 -5.66
CA ASN A 79 -7.75 18.96 -4.50
C ASN A 79 -8.02 18.12 -3.23
N ALA A 80 -7.28 17.02 -3.05
CA ALA A 80 -7.39 16.22 -1.84
C ALA A 80 -7.17 17.07 -0.58
N ALA A 81 -7.93 16.77 0.47
CA ALA A 81 -7.79 17.43 1.76
C ALA A 81 -6.38 17.21 2.32
N ARG A 82 -5.88 18.14 3.15
CA ARG A 82 -4.53 18.05 3.71
C ARG A 82 -4.35 16.77 4.51
N GLU A 83 -5.40 16.35 5.20
CA GLU A 83 -5.48 15.11 5.97
C GLU A 83 -5.22 13.88 5.09
N THR A 84 -5.81 13.83 3.89
CA THR A 84 -5.59 12.75 2.91
C THR A 84 -4.15 12.74 2.42
N ILE A 85 -3.59 13.91 2.06
CA ILE A 85 -2.20 14.01 1.61
C ILE A 85 -1.22 13.55 2.71
N LEU A 86 -1.50 13.91 3.98
CA LEU A 86 -0.70 13.46 5.11
C LEU A 86 -0.86 11.95 5.36
N HIS A 87 -2.08 11.43 5.26
CA HIS A 87 -2.38 10.00 5.41
C HIS A 87 -1.58 9.15 4.42
N GLU A 88 -1.61 9.49 3.13
CA GLU A 88 -0.83 8.77 2.11
C GLU A 88 0.69 8.89 2.36
N ALA A 89 1.18 10.06 2.75
CA ALA A 89 2.59 10.21 3.12
C ALA A 89 2.98 9.37 4.37
N GLY A 90 2.01 9.08 5.24
CA GLY A 90 2.16 8.19 6.38
C GLY A 90 2.36 6.73 5.97
N HIS A 91 1.67 6.26 4.93
CA HIS A 91 1.97 4.96 4.31
C HIS A 91 3.40 4.91 3.77
N GLY A 92 3.93 6.03 3.27
CA GLY A 92 5.34 6.19 2.89
C GLY A 92 6.31 5.83 4.00
N ILE A 93 5.99 6.21 5.24
CA ILE A 93 6.79 5.85 6.41
C ILE A 93 6.60 4.37 6.77
N GLN A 94 5.39 3.83 6.65
CA GLN A 94 5.18 2.39 6.83
C GLN A 94 5.97 1.57 5.81
N ASN A 95 6.07 2.02 4.56
CA ASN A 95 6.90 1.37 3.55
C ASN A 95 8.39 1.39 3.93
N LEU A 96 8.89 2.49 4.52
CA LEU A 96 10.25 2.51 5.07
C LEU A 96 10.46 1.54 6.24
N LEU A 97 9.43 1.30 7.05
CA LEU A 97 9.53 0.39 8.20
C LEU A 97 9.40 -1.07 7.78
N LEU A 98 8.42 -1.38 6.94
CA LEU A 98 8.04 -2.75 6.55
C LEU A 98 8.80 -3.26 5.32
N GLY A 99 9.28 -2.35 4.46
CA GLY A 99 10.04 -2.68 3.26
C GLY A 99 9.34 -3.73 2.39
N PRO A 100 9.96 -4.89 2.13
CA PRO A 100 9.34 -5.94 1.31
C PRO A 100 8.03 -6.51 1.88
N LEU A 101 7.74 -6.31 3.17
CA LEU A 101 6.50 -6.77 3.81
C LEU A 101 5.33 -5.79 3.65
N MET A 102 5.59 -4.54 3.22
CA MET A 102 4.55 -3.50 3.05
C MET A 102 3.35 -3.97 2.21
N PRO A 103 3.54 -4.62 1.03
CA PRO A 103 2.42 -5.10 0.22
C PRO A 103 1.52 -6.08 0.98
N PHE A 104 2.11 -6.97 1.77
CA PHE A 104 1.42 -8.09 2.40
C PHE A 104 0.76 -7.71 3.73
N VAL A 105 1.39 -6.80 4.47
CA VAL A 105 0.91 -6.44 5.81
C VAL A 105 -0.07 -5.26 5.76
N VAL A 106 0.08 -4.35 4.78
CA VAL A 106 -0.70 -3.11 4.71
C VAL A 106 -1.47 -3.00 3.41
N CYS A 107 -0.80 -2.97 2.25
CA CYS A 107 -1.45 -2.59 0.99
C CYS A 107 -2.56 -3.57 0.57
N ILE A 108 -2.31 -4.87 0.60
CA ILE A 108 -3.29 -5.89 0.22
C ILE A 108 -4.47 -5.90 1.21
N PRO A 109 -4.26 -5.96 2.55
CA PRO A 109 -5.35 -5.83 3.52
C PRO A 109 -6.17 -4.54 3.36
N SER A 110 -5.51 -3.39 3.15
CA SER A 110 -6.14 -2.09 2.92
C SER A 110 -7.02 -2.10 1.67
N ALA A 111 -6.46 -2.53 0.52
CA ALA A 111 -7.19 -2.64 -0.74
C ALA A 111 -8.40 -3.57 -0.61
N LEU A 112 -8.24 -4.73 0.05
CA LEU A 112 -9.36 -5.64 0.31
C LEU A 112 -10.48 -4.95 1.09
N ARG A 113 -10.14 -4.23 2.15
CA ARG A 113 -11.12 -3.49 2.97
C ARG A 113 -11.81 -2.41 2.15
N TYR A 114 -11.06 -1.64 1.37
CA TYR A 114 -11.60 -0.59 0.51
C TYR A 114 -12.64 -1.16 -0.49
N TRP A 115 -12.27 -2.20 -1.24
CA TRP A 115 -13.17 -2.81 -2.23
C TRP A 115 -14.36 -3.52 -1.59
N MET A 116 -14.15 -4.22 -0.48
CA MET A 116 -15.25 -4.81 0.29
C MET A 116 -16.21 -3.73 0.81
N ARG A 117 -15.72 -2.56 1.23
CA ARG A 117 -16.56 -1.46 1.71
C ARG A 117 -17.45 -0.88 0.62
N ARG A 118 -17.03 -0.90 -0.65
CA ARG A 118 -17.84 -0.48 -1.80
C ARG A 118 -19.13 -1.31 -2.00
N CYS A 119 -19.19 -2.55 -1.50
CA CYS A 119 -20.42 -3.33 -1.54
C CYS A 119 -21.46 -2.77 -0.55
N SER A 120 -22.68 -2.47 -0.98
CA SER A 120 -23.70 -1.83 -0.12
C SER A 120 -24.26 -2.73 0.98
N THR A 121 -24.35 -4.05 0.75
CA THR A 121 -24.98 -4.99 1.69
C THR A 121 -23.97 -5.93 2.33
N PHE A 122 -24.24 -6.38 3.56
CA PHE A 122 -23.43 -7.39 4.23
C PHE A 122 -23.31 -8.70 3.41
N ARG A 123 -24.40 -9.10 2.73
CA ARG A 123 -24.37 -10.23 1.79
C ARG A 123 -23.42 -9.98 0.62
N GLY A 124 -23.44 -8.78 0.04
CA GLY A 124 -22.51 -8.38 -1.01
C GLY A 124 -21.05 -8.43 -0.56
N LYS A 125 -20.75 -7.93 0.66
CA LYS A 125 -19.41 -8.02 1.24
C LYS A 125 -18.94 -9.48 1.37
N LYS A 126 -19.78 -10.36 1.91
CA LYS A 126 -19.52 -11.81 1.99
C LYS A 126 -19.22 -12.43 0.64
N ILE A 127 -20.03 -12.15 -0.37
CA ILE A 127 -19.86 -12.70 -1.72
C ILE A 127 -18.57 -12.18 -2.35
N PHE A 128 -18.31 -10.87 -2.28
CA PHE A 128 -17.07 -10.27 -2.78
C PHE A 128 -15.84 -10.93 -2.18
N SER A 129 -15.76 -11.00 -0.85
CA SER A 129 -14.64 -11.63 -0.16
C SER A 129 -14.52 -13.11 -0.51
N GLY A 130 -15.64 -13.84 -0.56
CA GLY A 130 -15.66 -15.27 -0.89
C GLY A 130 -15.14 -15.56 -2.30
N VAL A 131 -15.62 -14.82 -3.29
CA VAL A 131 -15.16 -14.94 -4.69
C VAL A 131 -13.67 -14.61 -4.80
N LEU A 132 -13.22 -13.53 -4.15
CA LEU A 132 -11.82 -13.12 -4.19
C LEU A 132 -10.89 -14.21 -3.62
N PHE A 133 -11.22 -14.78 -2.46
CA PHE A 133 -10.39 -15.81 -1.85
C PHE A 133 -10.50 -17.17 -2.55
N ALA A 134 -11.66 -17.51 -3.14
CA ALA A 134 -11.78 -18.67 -4.00
C ALA A 134 -10.90 -18.56 -5.25
N PHE A 135 -10.87 -17.37 -5.87
CA PHE A 135 -9.98 -17.08 -6.99
C PHE A 135 -8.50 -17.19 -6.59
N ALA A 136 -8.10 -16.59 -5.46
CA ALA A 136 -6.73 -16.69 -4.96
C ALA A 136 -6.31 -18.14 -4.69
N ALA A 137 -7.22 -18.95 -4.11
CA ALA A 137 -6.97 -20.37 -3.89
C ALA A 137 -6.85 -21.16 -5.21
N ALA A 138 -7.69 -20.86 -6.20
CA ALA A 138 -7.61 -21.48 -7.52
C ALA A 138 -6.28 -21.16 -8.23
N VAL A 139 -5.79 -19.91 -8.14
CA VAL A 139 -4.48 -19.51 -8.65
C VAL A 139 -3.37 -20.28 -7.93
N GLY A 140 -3.40 -20.35 -6.60
CA GLY A 140 -2.42 -21.11 -5.82
C GLY A 140 -2.39 -22.60 -6.19
N ALA A 141 -3.56 -23.22 -6.31
CA ALA A 141 -3.69 -24.62 -6.72
C ALA A 141 -3.20 -24.85 -8.15
N ALA A 142 -3.48 -23.93 -9.08
CA ALA A 142 -3.00 -24.00 -10.46
C ALA A 142 -1.47 -23.91 -10.53
N LEU A 143 -0.84 -23.05 -9.72
CA LEU A 143 0.62 -22.95 -9.62
C LEU A 143 1.25 -24.23 -9.07
N CYS A 144 0.65 -24.82 -8.02
CA CYS A 144 1.10 -26.11 -7.50
C CYS A 144 0.93 -27.24 -8.54
N GLY A 145 -0.20 -27.29 -9.23
CA GLY A 145 -0.45 -28.25 -10.32
C GLY A 145 0.56 -28.10 -11.46
N ALA A 146 0.83 -26.86 -11.89
CA ALA A 146 1.84 -26.56 -12.89
C ALA A 146 3.25 -26.99 -12.44
N ALA A 147 3.59 -26.80 -11.16
CA ALA A 147 4.84 -27.28 -10.61
C ALA A 147 4.96 -28.81 -10.74
N VAL A 148 3.91 -29.55 -10.37
CA VAL A 148 3.88 -31.02 -10.52
C VAL A 148 4.02 -31.44 -11.99
N CYS A 149 3.33 -30.77 -12.93
CA CYS A 149 3.47 -31.06 -14.36
C CYS A 149 4.89 -30.78 -14.90
N LEU A 150 5.61 -29.84 -14.28
CA LEU A 150 6.97 -29.44 -14.66
C LEU A 150 8.04 -30.04 -13.74
N SER A 151 7.72 -31.18 -13.09
CA SER A 151 8.65 -31.92 -12.24
C SER A 151 9.95 -32.21 -13.00
N GLY A 152 11.09 -31.86 -12.39
CA GLY A 152 12.42 -32.00 -13.01
C GLY A 152 12.91 -30.80 -13.80
N SER A 153 12.08 -29.77 -14.00
CA SER A 153 12.53 -28.48 -14.54
C SER A 153 13.12 -27.57 -13.45
N GLY A 154 13.96 -26.61 -13.84
CA GLY A 154 14.44 -25.56 -12.93
C GLY A 154 13.32 -24.65 -12.38
N ALA A 155 12.13 -24.69 -12.98
CA ALA A 155 10.97 -23.89 -12.54
C ALA A 155 10.17 -24.54 -11.40
N PHE A 156 10.37 -25.83 -11.11
CA PHE A 156 9.59 -26.60 -10.14
C PHE A 156 9.52 -25.90 -8.76
N GLY A 157 10.68 -25.58 -8.17
CA GLY A 157 10.74 -25.01 -6.83
C GLY A 157 10.09 -23.64 -6.73
N PHE A 158 10.27 -22.79 -7.76
CA PHE A 158 9.66 -21.46 -7.80
C PHE A 158 8.13 -21.54 -7.88
N LEU A 159 7.59 -22.35 -8.80
CA LEU A 159 6.14 -22.49 -8.97
C LEU A 159 5.48 -23.12 -7.76
N LEU A 160 6.11 -24.14 -7.17
CA LEU A 160 5.60 -24.78 -5.96
C LEU A 160 5.60 -23.80 -4.78
N GLY A 161 6.71 -23.08 -4.58
CA GLY A 161 6.83 -22.07 -3.53
C GLY A 161 5.80 -20.95 -3.69
N ALA A 162 5.63 -20.43 -4.91
CA ALA A 162 4.62 -19.41 -5.20
C ALA A 162 3.20 -19.93 -4.94
N GLY A 163 2.87 -21.14 -5.40
CA GLY A 163 1.56 -21.75 -5.17
C GLY A 163 1.24 -21.93 -3.69
N ILE A 164 2.18 -22.50 -2.92
CA ILE A 164 2.05 -22.64 -1.46
C ILE A 164 1.88 -21.28 -0.79
N PHE A 165 2.66 -20.28 -1.20
CA PHE A 165 2.54 -18.92 -0.67
C PHE A 165 1.13 -18.35 -0.89
N PHE A 166 0.59 -18.42 -2.11
CA PHE A 166 -0.76 -17.92 -2.40
C PHE A 166 -1.82 -18.64 -1.57
N LEU A 167 -1.69 -19.96 -1.37
CA LEU A 167 -2.62 -20.75 -0.56
C LEU A 167 -2.56 -20.36 0.92
N LEU A 168 -1.36 -20.31 1.51
CA LEU A 168 -1.20 -20.01 2.94
C LEU A 168 -1.55 -18.55 3.25
N TYR A 169 -1.03 -17.61 2.46
CA TYR A 169 -1.32 -16.19 2.65
C TYR A 169 -2.79 -15.86 2.37
N GLY A 170 -3.36 -16.45 1.31
CA GLY A 170 -4.79 -16.33 1.00
C GLY A 170 -5.66 -16.89 2.12
N ALA A 171 -5.31 -18.05 2.69
CA ALA A 171 -6.04 -18.64 3.82
C ALA A 171 -5.94 -17.77 5.08
N ALA A 172 -4.75 -17.24 5.40
CA ALA A 172 -4.57 -16.35 6.54
C ALA A 172 -5.40 -15.05 6.40
N LEU A 173 -5.38 -14.43 5.23
CA LEU A 173 -6.22 -13.26 4.94
C LEU A 173 -7.70 -13.59 4.96
N ALA A 174 -8.11 -14.76 4.45
CA ALA A 174 -9.50 -15.20 4.50
C ALA A 174 -9.96 -15.40 5.95
N ALA A 175 -9.15 -16.05 6.77
CA ALA A 175 -9.42 -16.24 8.20
C ALA A 175 -9.59 -14.90 8.92
N TRP A 176 -8.67 -13.95 8.71
CA TRP A 176 -8.80 -12.60 9.25
C TRP A 176 -10.03 -11.86 8.72
N MET A 177 -10.28 -11.92 7.40
CA MET A 177 -11.39 -11.22 6.78
C MET A 177 -12.73 -11.74 7.31
N PHE A 178 -12.97 -13.06 7.28
CA PHE A 178 -14.24 -13.65 7.71
C PHE A 178 -14.39 -13.72 9.23
N GLY A 179 -13.30 -13.91 9.98
CA GLY A 179 -13.32 -14.06 11.43
C GLY A 179 -13.29 -12.73 12.19
N VAL A 180 -12.66 -11.70 11.63
CA VAL A 180 -12.41 -10.43 12.36
C VAL A 180 -13.01 -9.23 11.65
N GLU A 181 -12.74 -9.03 10.36
CA GLU A 181 -13.11 -7.77 9.70
C GLU A 181 -14.59 -7.73 9.28
N LEU A 182 -15.07 -8.77 8.62
CA LEU A 182 -16.43 -8.85 8.09
C LEU A 182 -17.52 -8.81 9.18
N PRO A 183 -17.39 -9.51 10.33
CA PRO A 183 -18.39 -9.49 11.38
C PRO A 183 -18.75 -8.08 11.89
N LYS A 184 -17.82 -7.12 11.79
CA LYS A 184 -18.04 -5.72 12.19
C LYS A 184 -19.17 -5.03 11.43
N TYR A 185 -19.54 -5.53 10.25
CA TYR A 185 -20.58 -4.95 9.39
C TYR A 185 -21.93 -5.70 9.48
N ARG A 186 -22.06 -6.71 10.35
CA ARG A 186 -23.23 -7.59 10.41
C ARG A 186 -24.52 -6.86 10.78
N GLU A 187 -24.42 -5.86 11.65
CA GLU A 187 -25.56 -5.10 12.18
C GLU A 187 -25.78 -3.76 11.45
N GLY A 188 -25.09 -3.55 10.32
CA GLY A 188 -25.13 -2.27 9.60
C GLY A 188 -24.35 -1.15 10.31
N SER A 189 -23.62 -1.47 11.37
CA SER A 189 -22.80 -0.52 12.12
C SER A 189 -21.77 0.17 11.23
N TYR A 190 -21.67 1.49 11.35
CA TYR A 190 -20.60 2.24 10.71
C TYR A 190 -19.27 1.91 11.38
N VAL A 191 -18.33 1.39 10.60
CA VAL A 191 -16.98 1.08 11.06
C VAL A 191 -16.04 2.17 10.52
N PRO A 192 -15.43 3.02 11.37
CA PRO A 192 -14.47 4.01 10.90
C PRO A 192 -13.34 3.35 10.09
N TYR A 193 -12.90 3.97 9.00
CA TYR A 193 -11.88 3.39 8.13
C TYR A 193 -10.53 3.28 8.85
N ASP A 194 -10.13 4.38 9.48
CA ASP A 194 -8.93 4.57 10.30
C ASP A 194 -8.91 3.77 11.61
N ALA A 195 -10.00 3.06 11.95
CA ALA A 195 -10.04 2.25 13.16
C ALA A 195 -9.11 1.03 13.11
N ILE A 196 -8.67 0.59 11.92
CA ILE A 196 -7.66 -0.47 11.83
C ILE A 196 -6.26 0.11 12.03
N TRP A 197 -5.38 -0.69 12.63
CA TRP A 197 -4.06 -0.22 13.05
C TRP A 197 -3.22 0.35 11.90
N PHE A 198 -3.27 -0.22 10.70
CA PHE A 198 -2.46 0.23 9.57
C PHE A 198 -2.97 1.53 8.94
N GLU A 199 -4.28 1.76 8.88
CA GLU A 199 -4.84 3.04 8.41
C GLU A 199 -4.62 4.14 9.45
N GLY A 200 -4.97 3.86 10.72
CA GLY A 200 -4.79 4.84 11.79
C GLY A 200 -3.33 5.17 12.08
N SER A 201 -2.40 4.23 11.93
CA SER A 201 -0.97 4.53 12.06
C SER A 201 -0.42 5.32 10.89
N ALA A 202 -0.91 5.13 9.66
CA ALA A 202 -0.57 5.98 8.53
C ALA A 202 -0.96 7.44 8.81
N THR A 203 -2.22 7.69 9.23
CA THR A 203 -2.68 9.03 9.64
C THR A 203 -1.77 9.64 10.71
N ARG A 204 -1.47 8.89 11.79
CA ARG A 204 -0.62 9.39 12.89
C ARG A 204 0.82 9.71 12.44
N LEU A 205 1.42 8.84 11.64
CA LEU A 205 2.79 9.03 11.13
C LEU A 205 2.84 10.23 10.17
N GLY A 206 1.86 10.33 9.27
CA GLY A 206 1.71 11.45 8.35
C GLY A 206 1.69 12.80 9.07
N VAL A 207 0.78 12.94 10.05
CA VAL A 207 0.67 14.16 10.87
C VAL A 207 1.96 14.41 11.66
N LYS A 208 2.54 13.39 12.29
CA LYS A 208 3.74 13.56 13.13
C LYS A 208 4.96 14.06 12.36
N TYR A 209 5.15 13.61 11.11
CA TYR A 209 6.38 13.89 10.36
C TYR A 209 6.21 14.94 9.25
N TYR A 210 4.98 15.22 8.81
CA TYR A 210 4.68 16.12 7.70
C TYR A 210 3.56 17.15 7.96
N GLY A 211 2.86 17.06 9.10
CA GLY A 211 1.91 18.07 9.58
C GLY A 211 2.64 19.31 10.08
#